data_AF-A0A7K2E828-F1
#
_entry.id   AF-A0A7K2E828-F1
#
_cell.length_a   1.000
_cell.length_b   1.000
_cell.length_c   1.000
_cell.angle_alpha   90.00
_cell.angle_beta   90.00
_cell.angle_gamma   90.00
#
_symmetry.space_group_name_H-M   'P 1'
#
loop_
_entity.id
_entity.type
_entity.pdbx_description
1 polymer ?
#
loop_
_entity_poly.entity_id
_entity_poly.type
_entity_poly.pdbx_seq_one_letter_code
_entity_poly.pdbx_strand_id
1 'polypeptide(L)' 'MDGLFAIHDFMIAFKHQVPEGKHEKFRVRWEPDTVVFWDNRSVQHYAASDYYPDVRIMERASIVGTRPT' A
#
# COMPACT_ATOMS: atom_id res chain seq x y z
N MET A 1 -1.34 23.43 9.75
CA MET A 1 -2.09 22.79 8.64
C MET A 1 -1.22 21.62 8.22
N ASP A 2 -1.02 20.70 9.17
CA ASP A 2 0.19 19.88 9.19
C ASP A 2 -0.26 18.44 9.04
N GLY A 3 -0.57 18.11 7.78
CA GLY A 3 -1.05 16.80 7.38
C GLY A 3 -0.08 15.74 7.88
N LEU A 4 -0.61 14.80 8.65
CA LEU A 4 0.08 13.57 9.00
C LEU A 4 0.27 12.76 7.71
N PHE A 5 1.36 13.06 7.02
CA PHE A 5 1.73 12.40 5.79
C PHE A 5 2.34 11.05 6.11
N ALA A 6 1.50 10.13 6.53
CA ALA A 6 1.92 8.76 6.63
C ALA A 6 1.94 8.17 5.22
N ILE A 7 2.94 7.34 4.94
CA ILE A 7 3.03 6.69 3.65
C ILE A 7 2.50 5.26 3.69
N HIS A 8 1.94 4.84 2.56
CA HIS A 8 1.73 3.43 2.24
C HIS A 8 2.41 3.08 0.92
N ASP A 9 3.19 2.02 0.92
CA ASP A 9 3.94 1.55 -0.25
C ASP A 9 3.29 0.30 -0.82
N PHE A 10 3.01 0.33 -2.11
CA PHE A 10 2.60 -0.82 -2.90
C PHE A 10 3.80 -1.34 -3.68
N MET A 11 4.02 -2.64 -3.60
CA MET A 11 5.11 -3.38 -4.22
C MET A 11 4.53 -4.48 -5.10
N ILE A 12 5.20 -4.85 -6.18
CA ILE A 12 4.76 -5.99 -6.98
C ILE A 12 4.97 -7.29 -6.17
N ALA A 13 3.92 -8.11 -6.08
CA ALA A 13 4.02 -9.45 -5.50
C ALA A 13 4.95 -10.32 -6.35
N PHE A 14 5.64 -11.28 -5.74
CA PHE A 14 6.59 -12.15 -6.44
C PHE A 14 7.80 -11.41 -7.03
N LYS A 15 8.44 -10.54 -6.24
CA LYS A 15 9.68 -9.85 -6.60
C LYS A 15 10.71 -10.76 -7.30
N HIS A 16 10.85 -12.02 -6.89
CA HIS A 16 11.77 -12.97 -7.54
C HIS A 16 11.38 -13.41 -8.97
N GLN A 17 10.14 -13.17 -9.39
CA GLN A 17 9.62 -13.48 -10.72
C GLN A 17 9.62 -12.26 -11.65
N VAL A 18 9.91 -11.07 -11.12
CA VAL A 18 10.02 -9.84 -11.91
C VAL A 18 11.50 -9.58 -12.18
N PRO A 19 11.90 -9.33 -13.45
CA PRO A 19 13.28 -9.02 -13.78
C PRO A 19 13.85 -7.89 -12.92
N GLU A 20 15.11 -8.03 -12.54
CA GLU A 20 15.83 -7.00 -11.80
C GLU A 20 15.76 -5.66 -12.56
N GLY A 21 15.44 -4.58 -11.84
CA GLY A 21 15.22 -3.25 -12.41
C GLY A 21 13.78 -2.96 -12.89
N LYS A 22 12.86 -3.93 -12.85
CA LYS A 22 11.42 -3.72 -13.14
C LYS A 22 10.52 -3.70 -11.91
N HIS A 23 11.09 -3.60 -10.71
CA HIS A 23 10.29 -3.46 -9.49
C HIS A 23 9.79 -2.03 -9.36
N GLU A 24 8.52 -1.83 -9.70
CA GLU A 24 7.88 -0.55 -9.43
C GLU A 24 7.37 -0.51 -8.00
N LYS A 25 7.62 0.62 -7.35
CA LYS A 25 7.08 0.95 -6.03
C LYS A 25 6.18 2.15 -6.20
N PHE A 26 4.98 2.06 -5.65
CA PHE A 26 4.05 3.17 -5.64
C PHE A 26 3.83 3.63 -4.20
N ARG A 27 4.10 4.91 -3.94
CA ARG A 27 4.07 5.51 -2.60
C ARG A 27 2.92 6.49 -2.51
N VAL A 28 1.92 6.19 -1.69
CA VAL A 28 0.79 7.10 -1.43
C VAL A 28 1.10 7.96 -0.22
N ARG A 29 0.87 9.26 -0.36
CA ARG A 29 0.78 10.22 0.74
C ARG A 29 -0.70 10.39 1.10
N TRP A 30 -1.08 10.00 2.31
CA TRP A 30 -2.48 10.11 2.74
C TRP A 30 -2.85 11.55 3.06
N GLU A 31 -4.03 11.95 2.61
CA GLU A 31 -4.72 13.19 2.96
C GLU A 31 -6.18 12.87 3.31
N PRO A 32 -6.91 13.74 4.02
CA PRO A 32 -8.34 13.55 4.26
C PRO A 32 -9.08 13.21 2.96
N ASP A 33 -10.03 12.28 3.04
CA ASP A 33 -10.84 11.77 1.93
C ASP A 33 -10.07 11.01 0.82
N THR A 34 -8.77 10.77 0.99
CA THR A 34 -8.02 9.89 0.07
C THR A 34 -8.52 8.45 0.20
N VAL A 35 -8.81 7.82 -0.93
CA VAL A 35 -9.16 6.39 -1.02
C VAL A 35 -8.21 5.70 -2.00
N VAL A 36 -7.69 4.54 -1.61
CA VAL A 36 -6.82 3.72 -2.45
C VAL A 36 -7.42 2.34 -2.61
N PHE A 37 -7.34 1.82 -3.84
CA PHE A 37 -7.73 0.46 -4.19
C PHE A 37 -6.54 -0.25 -4.83
N TRP A 38 -6.39 -1.55 -4.59
CA TRP A 38 -5.34 -2.36 -5.19
C TRP A 38 -5.82 -3.79 -5.45
N ASP A 39 -5.23 -4.46 -6.44
CA ASP A 39 -5.43 -5.89 -6.66
C ASP A 39 -4.52 -6.71 -5.73
N ASN A 40 -5.14 -7.33 -4.72
CA ASN A 40 -4.43 -8.09 -3.70
C ASN A 40 -3.78 -9.40 -4.21
N ARG A 41 -3.92 -9.74 -5.50
CA ARG A 41 -3.19 -10.84 -6.15
C ARG A 41 -1.87 -10.38 -6.79
N SER A 42 -1.76 -9.11 -7.15
CA SER A 42 -0.63 -8.58 -7.93
C SER A 42 0.32 -7.74 -7.10
N VAL A 43 -0.08 -7.30 -5.91
CA VAL A 43 0.75 -6.46 -5.04
C VAL A 43 0.92 -7.01 -3.63
N GLN A 44 2.07 -6.70 -3.04
CA GLN A 44 2.27 -6.63 -1.61
C GLN A 44 2.26 -5.17 -1.18
N HIS A 45 1.94 -4.90 0.08
CA HIS A 45 1.96 -3.53 0.58
C HIS A 45 2.49 -3.47 2.00
N TYR A 46 3.03 -2.31 2.39
CA TYR A 46 3.46 -2.07 3.76
C TYR A 46 3.09 -0.66 4.24
N ALA A 47 2.75 -0.58 5.51
CA ALA A 47 2.52 0.69 6.21
C ALA A 47 3.86 1.23 6.71
N ALA A 48 4.34 2.34 6.14
CA ALA A 48 5.52 3.01 6.66
C ALA A 48 5.21 3.58 8.06
N SER A 49 6.15 3.44 9.00
CA SER A 49 6.06 3.96 10.37
C SER A 49 6.69 5.35 10.50
N ASP A 50 6.46 6.21 9.50
CA ASP A 50 7.09 7.53 9.34
C ASP A 50 6.30 8.69 10.00
N TYR A 51 5.35 8.34 10.86
CA TYR A 51 4.42 9.26 11.51
C TYR A 51 4.52 9.26 13.03
N TYR A 52 5.52 8.58 13.64
CA TYR A 52 5.71 8.65 15.10
C TYR A 52 6.04 10.09 15.54
N PRO A 53 5.46 10.61 16.64
CA PRO A 53 4.64 9.93 17.65
C PRO A 53 3.12 9.95 17.40
N ASP A 54 2.68 10.43 16.24
CA ASP A 54 1.27 10.63 15.95
C ASP A 54 0.49 9.31 15.77
N VAL A 55 -0.84 9.42 15.82
CA VAL A 55 -1.76 8.29 15.65
C VAL A 55 -2.35 8.32 14.23
N ARG A 56 -2.31 7.18 13.54
CA ARG A 56 -2.98 6.97 12.26
C ARG A 56 -4.05 5.89 12.39
N ILE A 57 -5.28 6.21 12.01
CA ILE A 57 -6.42 5.30 11.95
C ILE A 57 -6.87 5.21 10.49
N MET A 58 -7.12 3.99 9.99
CA MET A 58 -7.51 3.71 8.62
C MET A 58 -8.62 2.66 8.61
N GLU A 59 -9.58 2.81 7.71
CA GLU A 59 -10.62 1.80 7.46
C GLU A 59 -10.26 0.94 6.24
N ARG A 60 -10.55 -0.36 6.28
CA ARG A 60 -10.31 -1.27 5.15
C ARG A 60 -11.50 -2.17 4.89
N ALA A 61 -11.98 -2.17 3.65
CA ALA A 61 -12.87 -3.19 3.12
C ALA A 61 -12.10 -4.15 2.20
N SER A 62 -12.53 -5.40 2.10
CA SER A 62 -11.91 -6.39 1.22
C SER A 62 -12.96 -7.24 0.52
N ILE A 63 -12.72 -7.57 -0.75
CA ILE A 63 -13.57 -8.46 -1.55
C ILE A 63 -13.03 -9.88 -1.43
N VAL A 64 -13.89 -10.84 -1.12
CA VAL A 64 -13.51 -12.26 -1.06
C VAL A 64 -13.13 -12.75 -2.45
N GLY A 65 -11.91 -13.24 -2.60
CA GLY A 65 -11.39 -13.78 -3.86
C GLY A 65 -11.58 -15.29 -3.99
N THR A 66 -11.34 -15.81 -5.20
CA THR A 66 -11.26 -17.25 -5.47
C THR A 66 -9.85 -17.79 -5.22
N ARG A 67 -9.69 -19.12 -5.18
CA ARG A 67 -8.39 -19.79 -5.12
C ARG A 67 -7.51 -19.41 -6.33
N PRO A 68 -6.20 -19.19 -6.15
CA PRO A 68 -5.27 -18.99 -7.27
C PRO A 68 -5.28 -20.18 -8.24
N THR A 69 -5.23 -19.88 -9.55
CA THR A 69 -5.10 -20.85 -10.64
C THR A 69 -3.65 -21.04 -11.04
#